data_AF-A0A3B1B7K7-F1
#
_entry.id   AF-A0A3B1B7K7-F1
#
_cell.length_a   1.000
_cell.length_b   1.000
_cell.length_c   1.000
_cell.angle_alpha   90.00
_cell.angle_beta   90.00
_cell.angle_gamma   90.00
#
_symmetry.space_group_name_H-M   'P 1'
#
loop_
_entity.id
_entity.type
_entity.pdbx_description
1 polymer ?
#
loop_
_entity_poly.entity_id
_entity_poly.type
_entity_poly.pdbx_seq_one_letter_code
_entity_poly.pdbx_strand_id
1 'polypeptide(L)'
;MKILANLSIRNKIFLMLIAPMLGLIYFSVHSVMEKSSVSAEMETVQPLAQLAVKASALVHETQKERGATAGFLGSKGKKFVTELPAQRRSTDQKRAELRAFLKEFDANAYGNEFASRLNDATSRLSQLEGKRSAVSALSIPTKEAICYYTGFNSAMLGVISEMIDLTNNGKISRA
;
A
#
# COMPACT_ATOMS: atom_id res chain seq x y z
N MET A 1 41.76 37.72 -27.98
CA MET A 1 40.60 37.99 -28.88
C MET A 1 40.92 38.00 -30.40
N LYS A 2 42.05 37.46 -30.89
CA LYS A 2 42.34 37.39 -32.35
C LYS A 2 41.78 36.15 -33.07
N ILE A 3 41.33 35.13 -32.32
CA ILE A 3 40.90 33.83 -32.87
C ILE A 3 39.49 33.91 -33.48
N LEU A 4 38.60 34.74 -32.92
CA LEU A 4 37.23 34.91 -33.43
C LEU A 4 37.16 35.83 -34.66
N ALA A 5 38.15 36.70 -34.87
CA ALA A 5 38.13 37.70 -35.95
C ALA A 5 38.34 37.07 -37.34
N ASN A 6 39.21 36.05 -37.43
CA ASN A 6 39.64 35.43 -38.70
C ASN A 6 38.79 34.21 -39.14
N LEU A 7 37.70 33.92 -38.44
CA LEU A 7 36.78 32.83 -38.82
C LEU A 7 35.85 33.27 -39.96
N SER A 8 35.59 32.38 -40.91
CA SER A 8 34.57 32.59 -41.95
C SER A 8 33.19 32.83 -41.31
N ILE A 9 32.33 33.59 -41.97
CA ILE A 9 30.98 33.95 -41.47
C ILE A 9 30.19 32.70 -41.06
N ARG A 10 30.33 31.60 -41.82
CA ARG A 10 29.73 30.29 -41.52
C ARG A 10 30.12 29.75 -40.13
N ASN A 11 31.41 29.82 -39.78
CA ASN A 11 31.91 29.32 -38.51
C ASN A 11 31.47 30.21 -37.33
N LYS A 12 31.35 31.53 -37.53
CA LYS A 12 30.83 32.45 -36.50
C LYS A 12 29.37 32.14 -36.16
N ILE A 13 28.53 31.90 -37.17
CA ILE A 13 27.13 31.50 -36.98
C ILE A 13 27.04 30.15 -36.27
N PHE A 14 27.87 29.17 -36.68
CA PHE A 14 27.89 27.85 -36.03
C PHE A 14 28.29 27.92 -34.55
N LEU A 15 29.28 28.75 -34.20
CA LEU A 15 29.73 28.93 -32.82
C LEU A 15 28.65 29.60 -31.94
N MET A 16 27.90 30.54 -32.51
CA MET A 16 26.76 31.19 -31.83
C MET A 16 25.59 30.22 -31.58
N LEU A 17 25.43 29.20 -32.42
CA LEU A 17 24.40 28.15 -32.26
C LEU A 17 24.83 27.02 -31.33
N ILE A 18 26.12 26.70 -31.24
CA ILE A 18 26.63 25.66 -30.33
C ILE A 18 26.28 25.97 -28.88
N ALA A 19 26.47 27.21 -28.43
CA ALA A 19 26.21 27.59 -27.05
C ALA A 19 24.75 27.31 -26.59
N PRO A 20 23.69 27.77 -27.29
CA PRO A 20 22.32 27.43 -26.93
C PRO A 20 22.01 25.93 -27.12
N MET A 21 22.59 25.25 -28.11
CA MET A 21 22.39 23.81 -28.28
C MET A 21 22.98 22.99 -27.13
N LEU A 22 24.17 23.34 -26.63
CA LEU A 22 24.77 22.69 -25.46
C LEU A 22 23.90 22.89 -24.21
N GLY A 23 23.33 24.08 -24.03
CA GLY A 23 22.36 24.34 -22.96
C GLY A 23 21.13 23.44 -23.07
N LEU A 24 20.54 23.32 -24.26
CA LEU A 24 19.40 22.43 -24.50
C LEU A 24 19.74 20.96 -24.23
N ILE A 25 20.90 20.49 -24.66
CA ILE A 25 21.36 19.12 -24.40
C ILE A 25 21.55 18.90 -22.91
N TYR A 26 22.20 19.83 -22.21
CA TYR A 26 22.39 19.75 -20.76
C TYR A 26 21.06 19.64 -20.01
N PHE A 27 20.12 20.56 -20.27
CA PHE A 27 18.81 20.52 -19.63
C PHE A 27 18.02 19.27 -20.00
N SER A 28 18.10 18.81 -21.25
CA SER A 28 17.43 17.58 -21.69
C SER A 28 17.96 16.35 -20.97
N VAL A 29 19.29 16.20 -20.89
CA VAL A 29 19.92 15.08 -20.17
C VAL A 29 19.55 15.13 -18.70
N HIS A 30 19.64 16.31 -18.08
CA HIS A 30 19.26 16.49 -16.68
C HIS A 30 17.79 16.11 -16.42
N SER A 31 16.87 16.60 -17.25
CA SER A 31 15.44 16.26 -17.15
C SER A 31 15.16 14.78 -17.39
N VAL A 32 15.89 14.10 -18.28
CA VAL A 32 15.73 12.65 -18.49
C VAL A 32 16.24 11.88 -17.27
N MET A 33 17.38 12.26 -16.70
CA MET A 33 17.91 11.62 -15.49
C MET A 33 16.97 11.80 -14.30
N GLU A 34 16.44 13.00 -14.10
CA GLU A 34 15.47 13.30 -13.05
C GLU A 34 14.20 12.44 -13.21
N LYS A 35 13.61 12.43 -14.42
CA LYS A 35 12.42 11.61 -14.70
C LYS A 35 12.68 10.12 -14.54
N SER A 36 13.86 9.65 -14.91
CA SER A 36 14.25 8.24 -14.73
C SER A 36 14.36 7.88 -13.25
N SER A 37 14.90 8.78 -12.42
CA SER A 37 14.98 8.59 -10.97
C SER A 37 13.60 8.52 -10.34
N VAL A 38 12.70 9.45 -10.70
CA VAL A 38 11.32 9.47 -10.23
C VAL A 38 10.56 8.20 -10.63
N SER A 39 10.74 7.74 -11.88
CA SER A 39 10.12 6.49 -12.35
C SER A 39 10.58 5.28 -11.54
N ALA A 40 11.89 5.17 -11.25
CA ALA A 40 12.42 4.09 -10.43
C ALA A 40 11.91 4.14 -8.99
N GLU A 41 11.69 5.34 -8.42
CA GLU A 41 11.05 5.49 -7.11
C GLU A 41 9.60 4.99 -7.13
N MET A 42 8.83 5.37 -8.16
CA MET A 42 7.43 4.94 -8.31
C MET A 42 7.27 3.42 -8.36
N GLU A 43 8.22 2.69 -8.96
CA GLU A 43 8.21 1.22 -8.98
C GLU A 43 8.25 0.61 -7.56
N THR A 44 8.87 1.29 -6.59
CA THR A 44 8.93 0.82 -5.20
C THR A 44 7.71 1.25 -4.36
N VAL A 45 7.16 2.43 -4.63
CA VAL A 45 6.03 3.00 -3.88
C VAL A 45 4.69 2.43 -4.35
N GLN A 46 4.54 2.16 -5.65
CA GLN A 46 3.28 1.69 -6.23
C GLN A 46 2.77 0.38 -5.60
N PRO A 47 3.59 -0.66 -5.35
CA PRO A 47 3.13 -1.88 -4.67
C PRO A 47 2.69 -1.62 -3.23
N LEU A 48 3.40 -0.79 -2.47
CA LEU A 48 3.01 -0.40 -1.11
C LEU A 48 1.68 0.35 -1.10
N ALA A 49 1.47 1.29 -2.04
CA ALA A 49 0.22 2.02 -2.16
C ALA A 49 -0.95 1.07 -2.51
N GLN A 50 -0.75 0.12 -3.41
CA GLN A 50 -1.77 -0.90 -3.73
C GLN A 50 -2.08 -1.81 -2.54
N LEU A 51 -1.06 -2.23 -1.79
CA LEU A 51 -1.24 -2.98 -0.56
C LEU A 51 -2.04 -2.18 0.46
N ALA A 52 -1.70 -0.90 0.67
CA ALA A 52 -2.41 0.00 1.58
C ALA A 52 -3.89 0.14 1.25
N VAL A 53 -4.25 0.28 -0.03
CA VAL A 53 -5.65 0.33 -0.48
C VAL A 53 -6.37 -0.98 -0.16
N LYS A 54 -5.78 -2.13 -0.49
CA LYS A 54 -6.40 -3.45 -0.25
C LYS A 54 -6.53 -3.77 1.24
N ALA A 55 -5.50 -3.48 2.03
CA ALA A 55 -5.50 -3.65 3.47
C ALA A 55 -6.55 -2.74 4.12
N SER A 56 -6.64 -1.46 3.71
CA SER A 56 -7.64 -0.52 4.23
C SER A 56 -9.06 -0.95 3.90
N ALA A 57 -9.29 -1.43 2.67
CA ALA A 57 -10.59 -1.98 2.27
C ALA A 57 -10.98 -3.19 3.12
N LEU A 58 -10.04 -4.11 3.39
CA LEU A 58 -10.30 -5.26 4.25
C LEU A 58 -10.60 -4.82 5.70
N VAL A 59 -9.80 -3.90 6.26
CA VAL A 59 -10.03 -3.33 7.60
C VAL A 59 -11.42 -2.71 7.70
N HIS A 60 -11.87 -1.98 6.67
CA HIS A 60 -13.21 -1.38 6.66
C HIS A 60 -14.31 -2.45 6.72
N GLU A 61 -14.20 -3.52 5.93
CA GLU A 61 -15.18 -4.62 5.96
C GLU A 61 -15.15 -5.40 7.28
N THR A 62 -13.96 -5.67 7.85
CA THR A 62 -13.86 -6.37 9.14
C THR A 62 -14.32 -5.51 10.32
N GLN A 63 -14.21 -4.18 10.24
CA GLN A 63 -14.83 -3.27 11.22
C GLN A 63 -16.36 -3.35 11.20
N LYS A 64 -16.96 -3.38 10.00
CA LYS A 64 -18.42 -3.59 9.86
C LYS A 64 -18.83 -4.97 10.34
N GLU A 65 -18.07 -6.01 9.99
CA GLU A 65 -18.34 -7.38 10.45
C GLU A 65 -18.25 -7.51 11.98
N ARG A 66 -17.30 -6.83 12.62
CA ARG A 66 -17.21 -6.73 14.08
C ARG A 66 -18.48 -6.12 14.67
N GLY A 67 -18.99 -5.03 14.09
CA GLY A 67 -20.21 -4.37 14.53
C GLY A 67 -21.44 -5.26 14.40
N ALA A 68 -21.61 -5.91 13.24
CA ALA A 68 -22.70 -6.87 13.01
C ALA A 68 -22.60 -8.09 13.94
N THR A 69 -21.40 -8.60 14.18
CA THR A 69 -21.14 -9.70 15.13
C THR A 69 -21.54 -9.32 16.55
N ALA A 70 -21.18 -8.10 17.00
CA ALA A 70 -21.56 -7.60 18.32
C ALA A 70 -23.08 -7.49 18.46
N GLY A 71 -23.78 -6.99 17.42
CA GLY A 71 -25.23 -6.91 17.39
C GLY A 71 -25.92 -8.29 17.39
N PHE A 72 -25.40 -9.24 16.62
CA PHE A 72 -25.90 -10.61 16.58
C PHE A 72 -25.74 -11.30 17.94
N LEU A 73 -24.54 -11.29 18.53
CA LEU A 73 -24.29 -11.90 19.84
C LEU A 73 -25.03 -11.19 20.97
N GLY A 74 -25.04 -9.86 20.98
CA GLY A 74 -25.75 -9.05 21.98
C GLY A 74 -27.26 -9.26 21.98
N SER A 75 -27.83 -9.65 20.83
CA SER A 75 -29.24 -10.00 20.70
C SER A 75 -29.54 -11.49 20.85
N LYS A 76 -28.55 -12.31 21.20
CA LYS A 76 -28.63 -13.79 21.25
C LYS A 76 -29.15 -14.38 19.94
N GLY A 77 -28.65 -13.86 18.81
CA GLY A 77 -28.98 -14.32 17.47
C GLY A 77 -30.29 -13.79 16.88
N LYS A 78 -30.95 -12.81 17.54
CA LYS A 78 -32.26 -12.29 17.10
C LYS A 78 -32.19 -11.10 16.14
N LYS A 79 -31.12 -10.31 16.19
CA LYS A 79 -30.86 -9.17 15.30
C LYS A 79 -29.65 -9.47 14.42
N PHE A 80 -29.49 -8.74 13.31
CA PHE A 80 -28.37 -8.90 12.36
C PHE A 80 -28.36 -10.25 11.61
N VAL A 81 -29.50 -10.95 11.54
CA VAL A 81 -29.59 -12.30 10.97
C VAL A 81 -29.36 -12.29 9.45
N THR A 82 -29.74 -11.21 8.77
CA THR A 82 -29.53 -11.03 7.32
C THR A 82 -28.28 -10.22 7.03
N GLU A 83 -27.99 -9.22 7.87
CA GLU A 83 -26.88 -8.29 7.72
C GLU A 83 -25.53 -8.96 7.98
N LEU A 84 -25.41 -9.82 9.00
CA LEU A 84 -24.14 -10.48 9.31
C LEU A 84 -23.67 -11.42 8.18
N PRO A 85 -24.50 -12.31 7.63
CA PRO A 85 -24.10 -13.11 6.46
C PRO A 85 -23.76 -12.26 5.23
N ALA A 86 -24.49 -11.17 4.98
CA ALA A 86 -24.18 -10.25 3.89
C ALA A 86 -22.82 -9.58 4.08
N GLN A 87 -22.55 -9.08 5.28
CA GLN A 87 -21.28 -8.45 5.62
C GLN A 87 -20.11 -9.44 5.54
N ARG A 88 -20.30 -10.70 5.94
CA ARG A 88 -19.27 -11.76 5.80
C ARG A 88 -18.84 -11.95 4.35
N ARG A 89 -19.78 -11.94 3.39
CA ARG A 89 -19.48 -12.02 1.96
C ARG A 89 -18.65 -10.83 1.47
N SER A 90 -18.97 -9.62 1.92
CA SER A 90 -18.18 -8.42 1.59
C SER A 90 -16.75 -8.52 2.14
N THR A 91 -16.60 -8.96 3.38
CA THR A 91 -15.27 -9.23 3.97
C THR A 91 -14.52 -10.31 3.19
N ASP A 92 -15.19 -11.38 2.76
CA ASP A 92 -14.58 -12.48 2.00
C ASP A 92 -14.04 -12.03 0.66
N GLN A 93 -14.77 -11.16 -0.03
CA GLN A 93 -14.31 -10.54 -1.27
C GLN A 93 -13.00 -9.77 -1.03
N LYS A 94 -12.95 -8.89 -0.02
CA LYS A 94 -11.74 -8.11 0.27
C LYS A 94 -10.58 -8.96 0.79
N ARG A 95 -10.88 -10.01 1.53
CA ARG A 95 -9.88 -11.01 1.95
C ARG A 95 -9.28 -11.73 0.75
N ALA A 96 -10.08 -12.11 -0.24
CA ALA A 96 -9.61 -12.74 -1.46
C ALA A 96 -8.77 -11.79 -2.31
N GLU A 97 -9.22 -10.53 -2.49
CA GLU A 97 -8.48 -9.49 -3.21
C GLU A 97 -7.09 -9.22 -2.58
N LEU A 98 -7.02 -9.15 -1.25
CA LEU A 98 -5.74 -8.98 -0.54
C LEU A 98 -4.86 -10.22 -0.70
N ARG A 99 -5.41 -11.43 -0.48
CA ARG A 99 -4.64 -12.68 -0.61
C ARG A 99 -4.09 -12.88 -2.03
N ALA A 100 -4.86 -12.52 -3.06
CA ALA A 100 -4.40 -12.61 -4.43
C ALA A 100 -3.19 -11.70 -4.67
N PHE A 101 -3.26 -10.45 -4.22
CA PHE A 101 -2.15 -9.50 -4.32
C PHE A 101 -0.91 -9.96 -3.55
N LEU A 102 -1.09 -10.51 -2.35
CA LEU A 102 0.02 -10.99 -1.52
C LEU A 102 0.78 -12.19 -2.09
N LYS A 103 0.28 -12.86 -3.12
CA LYS A 103 1.02 -13.95 -3.80
C LYS A 103 2.18 -13.42 -4.65
N GLU A 104 2.04 -12.20 -5.16
CA GLU A 104 3.02 -11.56 -6.06
C GLU A 104 3.82 -10.47 -5.34
N PHE A 105 3.37 -10.05 -4.17
CA PHE A 105 4.02 -9.01 -3.38
C PHE A 105 5.21 -9.57 -2.59
N ASP A 106 6.42 -9.11 -2.94
CA ASP A 106 7.63 -9.42 -2.17
C ASP A 106 7.77 -8.49 -0.97
N ALA A 107 7.28 -8.93 0.19
CA ALA A 107 7.39 -8.18 1.43
C ALA A 107 8.84 -8.03 1.92
N ASN A 108 9.75 -8.94 1.56
CA ASN A 108 11.14 -8.91 2.04
C ASN A 108 11.94 -7.77 1.38
N ALA A 109 11.52 -7.31 0.19
CA ALA A 109 12.10 -6.15 -0.48
C ALA A 109 11.97 -4.85 0.35
N TYR A 110 11.08 -4.83 1.35
CA TYR A 110 10.80 -3.67 2.20
C TYR A 110 11.32 -3.84 3.64
N GLY A 111 12.09 -4.90 3.90
CA GLY A 111 12.73 -5.16 5.19
C GLY A 111 12.05 -6.23 6.03
N ASN A 112 12.84 -6.92 6.85
CA ASN A 112 12.39 -8.06 7.66
C ASN A 112 11.33 -7.69 8.70
N GLU A 113 11.38 -6.48 9.25
CA GLU A 113 10.39 -6.02 10.23
C GLU A 113 9.01 -5.91 9.59
N PHE A 114 8.92 -5.21 8.45
CA PHE A 114 7.70 -5.06 7.69
C PHE A 114 7.13 -6.42 7.24
N ALA A 115 7.99 -7.28 6.68
CA ALA A 115 7.58 -8.64 6.28
C ALA A 115 7.01 -9.44 7.46
N SER A 116 7.65 -9.35 8.64
CA SER A 116 7.18 -10.00 9.86
C SER A 116 5.82 -9.46 10.32
N ARG A 117 5.64 -8.14 10.35
CA ARG A 117 4.37 -7.50 10.74
C ARG A 117 3.24 -7.83 9.79
N LEU A 118 3.50 -7.82 8.48
CA LEU A 118 2.53 -8.23 7.47
C LEU A 118 2.16 -9.72 7.63
N ASN A 119 3.13 -10.59 7.92
CA ASN A 119 2.89 -12.00 8.16
C ASN A 119 2.07 -12.24 9.44
N ASP A 120 2.37 -11.57 10.56
CA ASP A 120 1.56 -11.67 11.79
C ASP A 120 0.11 -11.28 11.49
N ALA A 121 -0.08 -10.11 10.88
CA ALA A 121 -1.41 -9.58 10.65
C ALA A 121 -2.24 -10.42 9.66
N THR A 122 -1.60 -10.97 8.61
CA THR A 122 -2.28 -11.86 7.65
C THR A 122 -2.52 -13.26 8.22
N SER A 123 -1.65 -13.77 9.09
CA SER A 123 -1.83 -15.07 9.75
C SER A 123 -3.10 -15.11 10.60
N ARG A 124 -3.50 -13.98 11.20
CA ARG A 124 -4.74 -13.84 12.01
C ARG A 124 -6.00 -14.13 11.20
N LEU A 125 -5.97 -13.97 9.87
CA LEU A 125 -7.08 -14.31 8.98
C LEU A 125 -7.36 -15.82 8.90
N SER A 126 -6.39 -16.66 9.27
CA SER A 126 -6.57 -18.12 9.31
C SER A 126 -7.64 -18.53 10.33
N GLN A 127 -7.80 -17.78 11.41
CA GLN A 127 -8.76 -18.07 12.48
C GLN A 127 -10.17 -17.54 12.21
N LEU A 128 -10.37 -16.77 11.13
CA LEU A 128 -11.62 -16.05 10.87
C LEU A 128 -12.82 -17.00 10.77
N GLU A 129 -12.70 -18.09 10.02
CA GLU A 129 -13.80 -19.05 9.85
C GLU A 129 -14.17 -19.77 11.15
N GLY A 130 -13.16 -20.09 11.99
CA GLY A 130 -13.39 -20.68 13.31
C GLY A 130 -14.17 -19.72 14.21
N LYS A 131 -13.77 -18.43 14.25
CA LYS A 131 -14.48 -17.40 15.02
C LYS A 131 -15.89 -17.18 14.48
N ARG A 132 -16.10 -17.12 13.16
CA ARG A 132 -17.43 -16.99 12.53
C ARG A 132 -18.36 -18.14 12.89
N SER A 133 -17.84 -19.37 12.88
CA SER A 133 -18.58 -20.58 13.26
C SER A 133 -19.02 -20.52 14.72
N ALA A 134 -18.11 -20.16 15.63
CA ALA A 134 -18.43 -19.99 17.05
C ALA A 134 -19.44 -18.86 17.30
N VAL A 135 -19.35 -17.75 16.55
CA VAL A 135 -20.35 -16.66 16.58
C VAL A 135 -21.72 -17.17 16.16
N SER A 136 -21.80 -17.90 15.05
CA SER A 136 -23.06 -18.45 14.53
C SER A 136 -23.68 -19.47 15.47
N ALA A 137 -22.86 -20.25 16.17
CA ALA A 137 -23.30 -21.21 17.19
C ALA A 137 -23.61 -20.56 18.55
N LEU A 138 -23.42 -19.23 18.70
CA LEU A 138 -23.52 -18.52 19.98
C LEU A 138 -22.64 -19.13 21.09
N SER A 139 -21.53 -19.77 20.72
CA SER A 139 -20.65 -20.52 21.62
C SER A 139 -19.40 -19.74 22.05
N ILE A 140 -19.25 -18.50 21.58
CA ILE A 140 -18.15 -17.59 21.94
C ILE A 140 -18.69 -16.38 22.72
N PRO A 141 -18.01 -15.94 23.79
CA PRO A 141 -18.35 -14.70 24.47
C PRO A 141 -18.25 -13.49 23.53
N THR A 142 -19.20 -12.56 23.60
CA THR A 142 -19.23 -11.33 22.79
C THR A 142 -17.92 -10.55 22.86
N LYS A 143 -17.35 -10.41 24.06
CA LYS A 143 -16.09 -9.71 24.28
C LYS A 143 -14.93 -10.37 23.52
N GLU A 144 -14.86 -11.71 23.52
CA GLU A 144 -13.79 -12.45 22.85
C GLU A 144 -13.89 -12.29 21.32
N ALA A 145 -15.10 -12.40 20.75
CA ALA A 145 -15.33 -12.18 19.33
C ALA A 145 -14.92 -10.76 18.91
N ILE A 146 -15.31 -9.73 19.68
CA ILE A 146 -14.94 -8.34 19.41
C ILE A 146 -13.44 -8.12 19.53
N CYS A 147 -12.79 -8.69 20.56
CA CYS A 147 -11.34 -8.62 20.74
C CYS A 147 -10.57 -9.21 19.56
N TYR A 148 -11.03 -10.33 19.01
CA TYR A 148 -10.43 -10.93 17.82
C TYR A 148 -10.40 -9.94 16.63
N TYR A 149 -11.56 -9.39 16.25
CA TYR A 149 -11.63 -8.44 15.13
C TYR A 149 -10.83 -7.17 15.41
N THR A 150 -10.90 -6.65 16.64
CA THR A 150 -10.13 -5.46 17.02
C THR A 150 -8.63 -5.72 16.92
N GLY A 151 -8.14 -6.87 17.40
CA GLY A 151 -6.73 -7.24 17.28
C GLY A 151 -6.26 -7.37 15.83
N PHE A 152 -7.07 -8.00 14.97
CA PHE A 152 -6.81 -8.05 13.53
C PHE A 152 -6.74 -6.65 12.91
N ASN A 153 -7.75 -5.81 13.17
CA ASN A 153 -7.82 -4.45 12.62
C ASN A 153 -6.62 -3.61 13.06
N SER A 154 -6.22 -3.68 14.34
CA SER A 154 -5.06 -2.97 14.87
C SER A 154 -3.76 -3.44 14.22
N ALA A 155 -3.58 -4.76 14.04
CA ALA A 155 -2.39 -5.31 13.40
C ALA A 155 -2.28 -4.83 11.93
N MET A 156 -3.37 -4.89 11.17
CA MET A 156 -3.40 -4.39 9.78
C MET A 156 -3.22 -2.87 9.69
N LEU A 157 -3.79 -2.09 10.59
CA LEU A 157 -3.55 -0.64 10.65
C LEU A 157 -2.08 -0.33 10.95
N GLY A 158 -1.43 -1.11 11.82
CA GLY A 158 0.01 -0.99 12.07
C GLY A 158 0.86 -1.22 10.82
N VAL A 159 0.50 -2.21 10.00
CA VAL A 159 1.14 -2.44 8.69
C VAL A 159 0.93 -1.23 7.76
N ILE A 160 -0.27 -0.65 7.74
CA ILE A 160 -0.55 0.56 6.95
C ILE A 160 0.30 1.75 7.40
N SER A 161 0.45 1.95 8.71
CA SER A 161 1.32 3.00 9.25
C SER A 161 2.78 2.82 8.84
N GLU A 162 3.31 1.60 8.92
CA GLU A 162 4.69 1.31 8.52
C GLU A 162 4.93 1.55 7.02
N MET A 163 3.95 1.26 6.15
CA MET A 163 4.05 1.57 4.72
C MET A 163 4.19 3.08 4.46
N ILE A 164 3.53 3.92 5.27
CA ILE A 164 3.65 5.38 5.19
C ILE A 164 5.07 5.81 5.56
N ASP A 165 5.63 5.23 6.63
CA ASP A 165 6.98 5.53 7.08
C ASP A 165 8.04 5.09 6.06
N LEU A 166 7.89 3.91 5.46
CA LEU A 166 8.78 3.42 4.39
C LEU A 166 8.75 4.32 3.16
N THR A 167 7.57 4.81 2.78
CA THR A 167 7.40 5.72 1.63
C THR A 167 8.02 7.10 1.91
N ASN A 168 7.91 7.60 3.15
CA ASN A 168 8.49 8.88 3.54
C ASN A 168 10.01 8.82 3.72
N ASN A 169 10.54 7.75 4.33
CA ASN A 169 11.97 7.56 4.50
C ASN A 169 12.68 7.25 3.17
N GLY A 170 12.02 6.56 2.24
CA GLY A 170 12.52 6.40 0.87
C GLY A 170 12.77 7.74 0.16
N LYS A 171 11.94 8.76 0.44
CA LYS A 171 12.11 10.13 -0.05
C LYS A 171 13.19 10.93 0.69
N ILE A 172 13.39 10.68 1.98
CA ILE A 172 14.31 11.46 2.83
C ILE A 172 15.75 10.89 2.82
N SER A 173 15.93 9.56 2.70
CA SER A 173 17.24 8.91 2.82
C SER A 173 18.15 9.05 1.59
N ARG A 174 17.69 9.70 0.51
CA ARG A 174 18.46 9.81 -0.75
C ARG A 174 18.57 11.24 -1.29
N ALA A 175 18.15 12.24 -0.51
CA ALA A 175 18.34 13.67 -0.80
C ALA A 175 19.69 14.17 -0.27
#